data_AF-A0A2H6NH05-F1
#
_entry.id   AF-A0A2H6NH05-F1
#
_cell.length_a   1.000
_cell.length_b   1.000
_cell.length_c   1.000
_cell.angle_alpha   90.00
_cell.angle_beta   90.00
_cell.angle_gamma   90.00
#
_symmetry.space_group_name_H-M   'P 1'
#
loop_
_entity.id
_entity.type
_entity.pdbx_description
1 polymer ?
#
loop_
_entity_poly.entity_id
_entity_poly.type
_entity_poly.pdbx_seq_one_letter_code
_entity_poly.pdbx_strand_id
1 'polypeptide(L)'
;EKEKKKEKKRKRKKERGRKEGKGERKKESFLHVFQQVSDRMGLLTHLYRTFEKSKFAGFCLKLAEGAKAGDPLCRYVFHKAGEVLARHIVAVLPKIDQILLQGDLGLPVVCVGSVWKSWEMMREGFIQVLSQAHSKRLNRAFSKFSLLKLKQSSALGGASLGAKHIGQAVPLDYKANVDVFYT
;
A
#
# COMPACT_ATOMS: atom_id res chain seq x y z
N GLU A 1 42.70 -4.42 -9.16
CA GLU A 1 41.26 -4.25 -9.51
C GLU A 1 40.31 -5.28 -8.87
N LYS A 2 40.67 -6.58 -8.85
CA LYS A 2 39.84 -7.67 -8.29
C LYS A 2 39.52 -7.52 -6.79
N GLU A 3 40.43 -6.93 -6.02
CA GLU A 3 40.29 -6.76 -4.57
C GLU A 3 39.27 -5.68 -4.17
N LYS A 4 39.27 -4.54 -4.87
CA LYS A 4 38.26 -3.47 -4.69
C LYS A 4 36.84 -3.95 -5.02
N LYS A 5 36.67 -4.85 -6.01
CA LYS A 5 35.37 -5.47 -6.32
C LYS A 5 34.90 -6.42 -5.21
N LYS A 6 35.81 -7.17 -4.59
CA LYS A 6 35.51 -8.10 -3.48
C LYS A 6 35.06 -7.36 -2.22
N GLU A 7 35.69 -6.22 -1.91
CA GLU A 7 35.33 -5.39 -0.76
C GLU A 7 33.97 -4.68 -0.94
N LYS A 8 33.69 -4.17 -2.14
CA LYS A 8 32.39 -3.54 -2.47
C LYS A 8 31.23 -4.55 -2.36
N LYS A 9 31.47 -5.82 -2.73
CA LYS A 9 30.48 -6.91 -2.60
C LYS A 9 30.22 -7.28 -1.14
N ARG A 10 31.26 -7.27 -0.29
CA ARG A 10 31.14 -7.49 1.17
C ARG A 10 30.36 -6.35 1.86
N LYS A 11 30.64 -5.08 1.54
CA LYS A 11 29.91 -3.92 2.07
C LYS A 11 28.42 -3.95 1.71
N ARG A 12 28.07 -4.27 0.46
CA ARG A 12 26.67 -4.42 0.01
C ARG A 12 25.93 -5.58 0.69
N LYS A 13 26.59 -6.72 0.93
CA LYS A 13 25.99 -7.85 1.65
C LYS A 13 25.73 -7.52 3.13
N LYS A 14 26.65 -6.77 3.76
CA LYS A 14 26.51 -6.28 5.15
C LYS A 14 25.39 -5.23 5.30
N GLU A 15 25.22 -4.34 4.32
CA GLU A 15 24.10 -3.39 4.31
C GLU A 15 22.74 -4.04 4.07
N ARG A 16 22.66 -5.05 3.19
CA ARG A 16 21.42 -5.82 2.98
C ARG A 16 21.00 -6.57 4.25
N GLY A 17 21.90 -7.30 4.88
CA GLY A 17 21.62 -7.98 6.15
C GLY A 17 21.25 -7.02 7.29
N ARG A 18 21.84 -5.81 7.33
CA ARG A 18 21.49 -4.78 8.32
C ARG A 18 20.11 -4.15 8.05
N LYS A 19 19.67 -4.05 6.80
CA LYS A 19 18.33 -3.58 6.41
C LYS A 19 17.25 -4.64 6.67
N GLU A 20 17.52 -5.91 6.34
CA GLU A 20 16.65 -7.05 6.61
C GLU A 20 16.45 -7.25 8.13
N GLY A 21 17.53 -7.32 8.90
CA GLY A 21 17.47 -7.49 10.35
C GLY A 21 16.95 -6.26 11.13
N LYS A 22 16.83 -5.07 10.51
CA LYS A 22 16.09 -3.92 11.08
C LYS A 22 14.60 -4.00 10.74
N GLY A 23 14.25 -4.51 9.57
CA GLY A 23 12.87 -4.75 9.17
C GLY A 23 12.22 -5.86 9.99
N GLU A 24 12.95 -6.92 10.30
CA GLU A 24 12.50 -8.05 11.13
C GLU A 24 12.40 -7.67 12.61
N ARG A 25 13.43 -7.05 13.20
CA ARG A 25 13.34 -6.54 14.60
C ARG A 25 12.23 -5.53 14.82
N LYS A 26 11.93 -4.68 13.82
CA LYS A 26 10.78 -3.77 13.89
C LYS A 26 9.44 -4.49 13.79
N LYS A 27 9.35 -5.61 13.06
CA LYS A 27 8.15 -6.45 13.02
C LYS A 27 7.92 -7.18 14.35
N GLU A 28 8.98 -7.71 14.95
CA GLU A 28 8.90 -8.40 16.26
C GLU A 28 8.53 -7.45 17.40
N SER A 29 9.11 -6.24 17.42
CA SER A 29 8.82 -5.25 18.48
C SER A 29 7.40 -4.68 18.38
N PHE A 30 6.76 -4.78 17.21
CA PHE A 30 5.44 -4.24 16.94
C PHE A 30 4.30 -5.10 17.52
N LEU A 31 4.46 -6.42 17.45
CA LEU A 31 3.42 -7.41 17.77
C LEU A 31 3.17 -7.57 19.27
N HIS A 32 4.15 -7.17 20.08
CA HIS A 32 4.23 -7.46 21.51
C HIS A 32 3.22 -6.70 22.37
N VAL A 33 2.66 -5.59 21.85
CA VAL A 33 1.86 -4.66 22.65
C VAL A 33 0.48 -5.23 22.97
N PHE A 34 -0.21 -5.82 21.98
CA PHE A 34 -1.53 -6.43 22.22
C PHE A 34 -1.46 -7.80 22.89
N GLN A 35 -0.30 -8.48 22.84
CA GLN A 35 -0.09 -9.73 23.58
C GLN A 35 0.06 -9.52 25.09
N GLN A 36 0.43 -8.32 25.53
CA GLN A 36 0.59 -7.98 26.95
C GLN A 36 -0.68 -7.43 27.62
N VAL A 37 -1.77 -7.24 26.85
CA VAL A 37 -3.03 -6.76 27.39
C VAL A 37 -3.89 -7.95 27.81
N SER A 38 -4.05 -8.14 29.12
CA SER A 38 -4.79 -9.28 29.68
C SER A 38 -6.32 -9.09 29.64
N ASP A 39 -6.80 -7.85 29.58
CA ASP A 39 -8.23 -7.53 29.60
C ASP A 39 -8.57 -6.21 28.87
N ARG A 40 -9.87 -5.93 28.75
CA ARG A 40 -10.37 -4.72 28.07
C ARG A 40 -9.96 -3.41 28.73
N MET A 41 -9.77 -3.38 30.06
CA MET A 41 -9.32 -2.18 30.77
C MET A 41 -7.87 -1.87 30.45
N GLY A 42 -7.04 -2.89 30.24
CA GLY A 42 -5.66 -2.74 29.79
C GLY A 42 -5.53 -2.03 28.43
N LEU A 43 -6.53 -2.15 27.55
CA LEU A 43 -6.55 -1.41 26.27
C LEU A 43 -6.63 0.11 26.47
N LEU A 44 -7.31 0.59 27.52
CA LEU A 44 -7.53 2.02 27.74
C LEU A 44 -6.20 2.76 27.92
N THR A 45 -5.21 2.15 28.57
CA THR A 45 -3.88 2.76 28.71
C THR A 45 -3.25 3.04 27.34
N HIS A 46 -3.37 2.12 26.38
CA HIS A 46 -2.86 2.27 25.01
C HIS A 46 -3.70 3.20 24.13
N LEU A 47 -4.92 3.51 24.52
CA LEU A 47 -5.80 4.45 23.82
C LEU A 47 -5.63 5.89 24.34
N TYR A 48 -5.42 6.06 25.65
CA TYR A 48 -5.49 7.38 26.30
C TYR A 48 -4.16 7.88 26.88
N ARG A 49 -3.30 7.00 27.39
CA ARG A 49 -2.08 7.42 28.11
C ARG A 49 -0.80 7.20 27.31
N THR A 50 -0.69 6.06 26.65
CA THR A 50 0.52 5.63 25.92
C THR A 50 0.22 5.39 24.44
N PHE A 51 -0.71 6.16 23.88
CA PHE A 51 -1.12 6.02 22.48
C PHE A 51 0.06 6.25 21.54
N GLU A 52 0.33 5.23 20.73
CA GLU A 52 1.28 5.31 19.64
C GLU A 52 0.61 4.79 18.37
N LYS A 53 0.33 5.72 17.44
CA LYS A 53 -0.41 5.43 16.21
C LYS A 53 0.22 4.29 15.41
N SER A 54 1.56 4.25 15.33
CA SER A 54 2.25 3.14 14.70
C SER A 54 1.81 1.84 15.35
N LYS A 55 2.05 1.64 16.66
CA LYS A 55 1.74 0.43 17.46
C LYS A 55 0.28 -0.01 17.35
N PHE A 56 -0.65 0.93 17.29
CA PHE A 56 -2.05 0.58 17.10
C PHE A 56 -2.31 0.08 15.66
N ALA A 57 -1.81 0.80 14.65
CA ALA A 57 -2.10 0.51 13.25
C ALA A 57 -1.61 -0.86 12.78
N GLY A 58 -0.43 -1.30 13.20
CA GLY A 58 0.07 -2.62 12.82
C GLY A 58 -0.58 -3.80 13.56
N PHE A 59 -1.55 -3.59 14.46
CA PHE A 59 -2.49 -4.67 14.84
C PHE A 59 -3.22 -5.24 13.60
N CYS A 60 -3.32 -4.42 12.54
CA CYS A 60 -3.76 -4.86 11.22
C CYS A 60 -2.98 -6.07 10.69
N LEU A 61 -1.71 -6.28 11.09
CA LEU A 61 -0.97 -7.49 10.74
C LEU A 61 -1.62 -8.75 11.32
N LYS A 62 -2.07 -8.71 12.58
CA LYS A 62 -2.78 -9.83 13.22
C LYS A 62 -4.13 -10.09 12.56
N LEU A 63 -4.85 -9.03 12.18
CA LEU A 63 -6.08 -9.17 11.40
C LEU A 63 -5.80 -9.82 10.03
N ALA A 64 -4.70 -9.45 9.37
CA ALA A 64 -4.34 -10.04 8.08
C ALA A 64 -3.98 -11.54 8.23
N GLU A 65 -3.27 -11.91 9.30
CA GLU A 65 -2.99 -13.31 9.63
C GLU A 65 -4.28 -14.09 9.90
N GLY A 66 -5.20 -13.56 10.69
CA GLY A 66 -6.51 -14.17 10.96
C GLY A 66 -7.35 -14.34 9.69
N ALA A 67 -7.44 -13.30 8.86
CA ALA A 67 -8.16 -13.37 7.59
C ALA A 67 -7.58 -14.41 6.64
N LYS A 68 -6.24 -14.54 6.60
CA LYS A 68 -5.55 -15.57 5.82
C LYS A 68 -5.80 -16.98 6.37
N ALA A 69 -5.93 -17.12 7.69
CA ALA A 69 -6.31 -18.37 8.35
C ALA A 69 -7.81 -18.71 8.21
N GLY A 70 -8.61 -17.82 7.61
CA GLY A 70 -10.03 -18.05 7.37
C GLY A 70 -10.96 -17.49 8.44
N ASP A 71 -10.46 -16.73 9.41
CA ASP A 71 -11.30 -16.12 10.46
C ASP A 71 -12.37 -15.19 9.83
N PRO A 72 -13.68 -15.45 10.05
CA PRO A 72 -14.75 -14.71 9.39
C PRO A 72 -14.74 -13.21 9.71
N LEU A 73 -14.44 -12.84 10.95
CA LEU A 73 -14.43 -11.43 11.38
C LEU A 73 -13.29 -10.67 10.71
N CYS A 74 -12.09 -11.23 10.70
CA CYS A 74 -10.94 -10.64 10.03
C CYS A 74 -11.18 -10.50 8.53
N ARG A 75 -11.75 -11.53 7.87
CA ARG A 75 -12.13 -11.46 6.45
C ARG A 75 -13.15 -10.34 6.20
N TYR A 76 -14.17 -10.24 7.04
CA TYR A 76 -15.19 -9.19 6.95
C TYR A 76 -14.56 -7.79 7.08
N VAL A 77 -13.63 -7.59 8.02
CA VAL A 77 -12.92 -6.31 8.19
C VAL A 77 -12.13 -5.93 6.93
N PHE A 78 -11.40 -6.87 6.32
CA PHE A 78 -10.68 -6.59 5.07
C PHE A 78 -11.62 -6.37 3.87
N HIS A 79 -12.73 -7.09 3.80
CA HIS A 79 -13.76 -6.86 2.79
C HIS A 79 -14.29 -5.41 2.89
N LYS A 80 -14.65 -4.96 4.11
CA LYS A 80 -15.07 -3.57 4.36
C LYS A 80 -13.98 -2.54 4.08
N ALA A 81 -12.71 -2.85 4.37
CA ALA A 81 -11.60 -1.98 4.00
C ALA A 81 -11.50 -1.83 2.47
N GLY A 82 -11.68 -2.91 1.70
CA GLY A 82 -11.77 -2.88 0.25
C GLY A 82 -12.90 -1.98 -0.26
N GLU A 83 -14.10 -2.12 0.31
CA GLU A 83 -15.23 -1.23 -0.03
C GLU A 83 -14.89 0.25 0.21
N VAL A 84 -14.32 0.58 1.38
CA VAL A 84 -13.97 1.95 1.75
C VAL A 84 -12.94 2.52 0.78
N LEU A 85 -11.89 1.75 0.44
CA LEU A 85 -10.88 2.20 -0.53
C LEU A 85 -11.48 2.46 -1.91
N ALA A 86 -12.35 1.57 -2.41
CA ALA A 86 -13.02 1.76 -3.69
C ALA A 86 -13.97 2.97 -3.67
N ARG A 87 -14.67 3.25 -2.56
CA ARG A 87 -15.53 4.45 -2.45
C ARG A 87 -14.75 5.75 -2.65
N HIS A 88 -13.47 5.80 -2.30
CA HIS A 88 -12.64 6.98 -2.57
C HIS A 88 -12.42 7.19 -4.08
N ILE A 89 -12.25 6.12 -4.85
CA ILE A 89 -12.18 6.20 -6.32
C ILE A 89 -13.51 6.67 -6.89
N VAL A 90 -14.62 6.08 -6.44
CA VAL A 90 -15.96 6.47 -6.88
C VAL A 90 -16.23 7.95 -6.61
N ALA A 91 -15.83 8.46 -5.45
CA ALA A 91 -16.02 9.86 -5.08
C ALA A 91 -15.31 10.84 -6.03
N VAL A 92 -14.13 10.48 -6.54
CA VAL A 92 -13.37 11.34 -7.46
C VAL A 92 -13.66 11.07 -8.94
N LEU A 93 -14.30 9.94 -9.27
CA LEU A 93 -14.58 9.49 -10.63
C LEU A 93 -15.24 10.54 -11.55
N PRO A 94 -16.20 11.38 -11.10
CA PRO A 94 -16.79 12.42 -11.94
C PRO A 94 -15.83 13.56 -12.30
N LYS A 95 -14.70 13.68 -11.58
CA LYS A 95 -13.68 14.72 -11.79
C LYS A 95 -12.46 14.23 -12.58
N ILE A 96 -12.41 12.94 -12.90
CA ILE A 96 -11.33 12.36 -13.69
C ILE A 96 -11.51 12.75 -15.15
N ASP A 97 -10.44 13.28 -15.75
CA ASP A 97 -10.39 13.57 -17.18
C ASP A 97 -10.62 12.28 -17.99
N GLN A 98 -11.47 12.35 -19.01
CA GLN A 98 -11.82 11.19 -19.83
C GLN A 98 -10.61 10.55 -20.51
N ILE A 99 -9.54 11.31 -20.80
CA ILE A 99 -8.32 10.77 -21.39
C ILE A 99 -7.65 9.72 -20.50
N LEU A 100 -7.80 9.84 -19.18
CA LEU A 100 -7.25 8.89 -18.21
C LEU A 100 -8.08 7.60 -18.10
N LEU A 101 -9.27 7.55 -18.71
CA LEU A 101 -10.17 6.39 -18.68
C LEU A 101 -10.09 5.56 -19.97
N GLN A 102 -9.64 6.17 -21.07
CA GLN A 102 -9.67 5.60 -22.42
C GLN A 102 -8.41 4.79 -22.78
N GLY A 103 -7.36 4.83 -21.97
CA GLY A 103 -6.11 4.12 -22.23
C GLY A 103 -6.23 2.58 -22.15
N ASP A 104 -5.19 1.88 -22.60
CA ASP A 104 -5.14 0.40 -22.61
C ASP A 104 -5.30 -0.21 -21.21
N LEU A 105 -4.83 0.48 -20.17
CA LEU A 105 -4.97 0.08 -18.77
C LEU A 105 -6.32 0.49 -18.14
N GLY A 106 -7.18 1.19 -18.89
CA GLY A 106 -8.35 1.88 -18.34
C GLY A 106 -7.91 2.98 -17.41
N LEU A 107 -8.57 3.10 -16.25
CA LEU A 107 -8.13 3.97 -15.17
C LEU A 107 -6.94 3.35 -14.42
N PRO A 108 -5.70 3.85 -14.58
CA PRO A 108 -4.56 3.40 -13.77
C PRO A 108 -4.64 3.97 -12.36
N VAL A 109 -4.68 3.12 -11.34
CA VAL A 109 -4.71 3.49 -9.92
C VAL A 109 -3.41 3.07 -9.23
N VAL A 110 -2.61 4.04 -8.81
CA VAL A 110 -1.36 3.77 -8.08
C VAL A 110 -1.67 3.46 -6.61
N CYS A 111 -1.35 2.23 -6.21
CA CYS A 111 -1.60 1.68 -4.89
C CYS A 111 -0.35 1.80 -4.00
N VAL A 112 -0.37 2.74 -3.06
CA VAL A 112 0.74 2.98 -2.12
C VAL A 112 0.33 2.62 -0.70
N GLY A 113 1.22 1.94 0.04
CA GLY A 113 1.02 1.57 1.44
C GLY A 113 1.05 0.06 1.68
N SER A 114 1.34 -0.36 2.93
CA SER A 114 1.52 -1.78 3.26
C SER A 114 0.23 -2.60 3.24
N VAL A 115 -0.93 -1.96 3.34
CA VAL A 115 -2.25 -2.62 3.34
C VAL A 115 -2.51 -3.36 2.02
N TRP A 116 -1.98 -2.86 0.89
CA TRP A 116 -2.09 -3.51 -0.42
C TRP A 116 -1.40 -4.88 -0.51
N LYS A 117 -0.54 -5.24 0.46
CA LYS A 117 -0.01 -6.62 0.56
C LYS A 117 -1.10 -7.65 0.86
N SER A 118 -2.25 -7.20 1.38
CA SER A 118 -3.44 -8.00 1.66
C SER A 118 -4.51 -7.82 0.59
N TRP A 119 -4.13 -7.46 -0.66
CA TRP A 119 -5.07 -7.22 -1.77
C TRP A 119 -6.10 -8.33 -1.93
N GLU A 120 -5.68 -9.61 -1.91
CA GLU A 120 -6.59 -10.75 -2.07
C GLU A 120 -7.75 -10.75 -1.07
N MET A 121 -7.55 -10.24 0.15
CA MET A 121 -8.60 -10.15 1.18
C MET A 121 -9.52 -8.93 0.98
N MET A 122 -9.05 -7.89 0.30
CA MET A 122 -9.82 -6.67 0.03
C MET A 122 -10.56 -6.71 -1.31
N ARG A 123 -10.10 -7.58 -2.23
CA ARG A 123 -10.48 -7.61 -3.64
C ARG A 123 -11.99 -7.62 -3.84
N GLU A 124 -12.71 -8.50 -3.15
CA GLU A 124 -14.16 -8.66 -3.34
C GLU A 124 -14.92 -7.38 -3.01
N GLY A 125 -14.70 -6.80 -1.82
CA GLY A 125 -15.37 -5.56 -1.41
C GLY A 125 -14.98 -4.36 -2.29
N PHE A 126 -13.73 -4.32 -2.75
CA PHE A 126 -13.24 -3.28 -3.65
C PHE A 126 -13.94 -3.35 -5.02
N ILE A 127 -13.97 -4.53 -5.66
CA ILE A 127 -14.60 -4.73 -6.97
C ILE A 127 -16.10 -4.47 -6.87
N GLN A 128 -16.77 -4.96 -5.82
CA GLN A 128 -18.21 -4.78 -5.63
C GLN A 128 -18.61 -3.31 -5.71
N VAL A 129 -17.88 -2.41 -5.03
CA VAL A 129 -18.16 -0.97 -5.05
C VAL A 129 -17.94 -0.35 -6.43
N LEU A 130 -16.85 -0.72 -7.12
CA LEU A 130 -16.58 -0.19 -8.47
C LEU A 130 -17.60 -0.70 -9.50
N SER A 131 -18.01 -1.96 -9.42
CA SER A 131 -19.06 -2.52 -10.28
C SER A 131 -20.39 -1.81 -10.08
N GLN A 132 -20.78 -1.52 -8.83
CA GLN A 132 -21.98 -0.73 -8.54
C GLN A 132 -21.91 0.69 -9.11
N ALA A 133 -20.75 1.34 -9.03
CA ALA A 133 -20.53 2.66 -9.61
C ALA A 133 -20.63 2.65 -11.14
N HIS A 134 -20.10 1.61 -11.78
CA HIS A 134 -20.21 1.38 -13.22
C HIS A 134 -21.67 1.16 -13.64
N SER A 135 -22.41 0.28 -12.94
CA SER A 135 -23.84 0.03 -13.23
C SER A 135 -24.71 1.28 -13.09
N LYS A 136 -24.39 2.14 -12.12
CA LYS A 136 -25.06 3.45 -11.92
C LYS A 136 -24.65 4.50 -12.96
N ARG A 137 -23.73 4.17 -13.88
CA ARG A 137 -23.20 5.06 -14.93
C ARG A 137 -22.70 6.40 -14.39
N LEU A 138 -22.06 6.39 -13.21
CA LEU A 138 -21.53 7.61 -12.59
C LEU A 138 -20.51 8.32 -13.50
N ASN A 139 -19.79 7.56 -14.32
CA ASN A 139 -19.02 8.07 -15.44
C ASN A 139 -19.09 7.05 -16.60
N ARG A 140 -19.69 7.43 -17.73
CA ARG A 140 -19.90 6.51 -18.87
C ARG A 140 -18.60 6.03 -19.51
N ALA A 141 -17.52 6.79 -19.38
CA ALA A 141 -16.21 6.42 -19.92
C ALA A 141 -15.45 5.43 -19.02
N PHE A 142 -15.89 5.24 -17.76
CA PHE A 142 -15.26 4.28 -16.86
C PHE A 142 -15.70 2.86 -17.18
N SER A 143 -14.82 2.08 -17.81
CA SER A 143 -15.10 0.70 -18.26
C SER A 143 -14.17 -0.34 -17.63
N LYS A 144 -12.89 0.01 -17.42
CA LYS A 144 -11.87 -0.88 -16.85
C LYS A 144 -10.90 -0.07 -15.98
N PHE A 145 -10.18 -0.74 -15.09
CA PHE A 145 -9.14 -0.13 -14.26
C PHE A 145 -7.94 -1.06 -14.14
N SER A 146 -6.79 -0.51 -13.78
CA SER A 146 -5.60 -1.29 -13.45
C SER A 146 -5.05 -0.82 -12.13
N LEU A 147 -4.59 -1.74 -11.28
CA LEU A 147 -3.89 -1.40 -10.04
C LEU A 147 -2.39 -1.51 -10.24
N LEU A 148 -1.67 -0.44 -9.89
CA LEU A 148 -0.23 -0.31 -10.10
C LEU A 148 0.48 -0.24 -8.75
N LYS A 149 1.65 -0.88 -8.66
CA LYS A 149 2.58 -0.73 -7.53
C LYS A 149 3.86 -0.05 -7.99
N LEU A 150 4.43 0.79 -7.12
CA LEU A 150 5.72 1.45 -7.39
C LEU A 150 6.88 0.46 -7.24
N LYS A 151 7.84 0.50 -8.16
CA LYS A 151 9.10 -0.25 -8.11
C LYS A 151 10.22 0.55 -7.46
N GLN A 152 10.07 1.87 -7.45
CA GLN A 152 11.00 2.81 -6.83
C GLN A 152 10.34 3.52 -5.63
N SER A 153 11.18 4.13 -4.80
CA SER A 153 10.69 5.01 -3.73
C SER A 153 9.96 6.21 -4.31
N SER A 154 8.90 6.68 -3.65
CA SER A 154 8.24 7.95 -3.97
C SER A 154 9.19 9.16 -3.89
N ALA A 155 10.33 9.02 -3.20
CA ALA A 155 11.41 10.01 -3.20
C ALA A 155 11.92 10.35 -4.60
N LEU A 156 11.83 9.42 -5.57
CA LEU A 156 12.17 9.70 -6.98
C LEU A 156 11.25 10.76 -7.58
N GLY A 157 9.94 10.67 -7.30
CA GLY A 157 8.97 11.69 -7.68
C GLY A 157 9.24 13.02 -6.99
N GLY A 158 9.62 12.99 -5.70
CA GLY A 158 10.03 14.19 -4.95
C GLY A 158 11.25 14.89 -5.58
N ALA A 159 12.27 14.13 -5.96
CA ALA A 159 13.45 14.67 -6.63
C ALA A 159 13.12 15.27 -8.01
N SER A 160 12.25 14.61 -8.78
CA SER A 160 11.78 15.11 -10.07
C SER A 160 10.99 16.42 -9.94
N LEU A 161 10.09 16.51 -8.95
CA LEU A 161 9.35 17.73 -8.66
C LEU A 161 10.28 18.86 -8.18
N GLY A 162 11.28 18.54 -7.37
CA GLY A 162 12.30 19.51 -6.92
C GLY A 162 13.14 20.07 -8.07
N ALA A 163 13.59 19.22 -8.99
CA ALA A 163 14.29 19.68 -10.20
C ALA A 163 13.38 20.57 -11.07
N LYS A 164 12.12 20.16 -11.27
CA LYS A 164 11.14 20.94 -12.03
C LYS A 164 10.94 22.34 -11.45
N HIS A 165 10.97 22.47 -10.13
CA HIS A 165 10.82 23.76 -9.45
C HIS A 165 11.94 24.77 -9.79
N ILE A 166 13.15 24.29 -10.09
CA ILE A 166 14.29 25.13 -10.51
C ILE A 166 14.48 25.15 -12.04
N GLY A 167 13.46 24.77 -12.81
CA GLY A 167 13.52 24.74 -14.27
C GLY A 167 14.38 23.61 -14.85
N GLN A 168 14.77 22.61 -14.05
CA GLN A 168 15.51 21.44 -14.50
C GLN A 168 14.61 20.22 -14.67
N ALA A 169 15.06 19.23 -15.46
CA ALA A 169 14.36 17.97 -15.64
C ALA A 169 15.24 16.79 -15.20
N VAL A 170 14.68 15.91 -14.38
CA VAL A 170 15.28 14.60 -14.10
C VAL A 170 14.80 13.62 -15.16
N PRO A 171 15.68 12.95 -15.92
CA PRO A 171 15.27 11.93 -16.86
C PRO A 171 14.66 10.75 -16.09
N LEU A 172 13.39 10.45 -16.37
CA LEU A 172 12.64 9.38 -15.72
C LEU A 172 12.11 8.39 -16.76
N ASP A 173 12.37 7.11 -16.51
CA ASP A 173 11.66 6.02 -17.19
C ASP A 173 10.42 5.64 -16.38
N TYR A 174 9.27 6.21 -16.74
CA TYR A 174 8.01 5.95 -16.05
C TYR A 174 7.55 4.50 -16.16
N LYS A 175 7.82 3.83 -17.29
CA LYS A 175 7.42 2.43 -17.49
C LYS A 175 8.23 1.51 -16.57
N ALA A 176 9.51 1.80 -16.37
CA ALA A 176 10.36 1.04 -15.44
C ALA A 176 10.07 1.30 -13.95
N ASN A 177 9.24 2.30 -13.62
CA ASN A 177 8.96 2.71 -12.23
C ASN A 177 7.72 2.05 -11.62
N VAL A 178 6.92 1.34 -12.40
CA VAL A 178 5.65 0.73 -11.96
C VAL A 178 5.50 -0.70 -12.46
N ASP A 179 4.79 -1.53 -11.71
CA ASP A 179 4.28 -2.83 -12.16
C ASP A 179 2.75 -2.83 -12.04
N VAL A 180 2.06 -3.37 -13.03
CA VAL A 180 0.62 -3.68 -12.92
C VAL A 180 0.49 -5.01 -12.16
N PHE A 181 -0.36 -5.04 -11.12
CA PHE A 181 -0.58 -6.27 -10.34
C PHE A 181 -2.03 -6.76 -10.34
N TYR A 182 -2.96 -5.96 -10.87
CA TYR A 182 -4.36 -6.34 -11.08
C TYR A 182 -4.96 -5.51 -12.21
N THR A 183 -5.89 -6.10 -12.95
CA THR A 183 -6.66 -5.49 -14.05
C THR A 183 -8.09 -6.01 -14.00
#